data_AF-A0A1Q7FJT8-F1
#
_entry.id   AF-A0A1Q7FJT8-F1
#
_cell.length_a   1.000
_cell.length_b   1.000
_cell.length_c   1.000
_cell.angle_alpha   90.00
_cell.angle_beta   90.00
_cell.angle_gamma   90.00
#
_symmetry.space_group_name_H-M   'P 1'
#
loop_
_entity.id
_entity.type
_entity.pdbx_description
1 polymer ?
#
loop_
_entity_poly.entity_id
_entity_poly.type
_entity_poly.pdbx_seq_one_letter_code
_entity_poly.pdbx_strand_id
1 'polypeptide(L)'
;MVVTRVTTEKPATAEELAKRLREAADAGSAVFPVGGGRAVEMGDPPARDGIEMRMGSLDRVIEHSQADMVVSVEAGISLEALQAELGKTGQFLPLDPFNSPGHTIGGLLATGWTGPLRQRYGSPRDFLIGIRVALPDGHLASAGGRVVKNVSGYDLMKLHYGALGTLGVIVAASFKVFPKPLHDATVQSRHTAMDEAWAAADRVLGMPMAPAAVELFSDGRVLARFLGSPEATKRMVADLGWTKAEALGWKKHSTAAPPKWARIAAPRHRLRSILDRLGRDERWWASPGIGVANWEVAGGAEDVQAVRAAATAAGGSLVLMAGPSEFRHDAGAWGTPPATLHLMRRLRSAFDPNQVINPGRFVV
;
A
#
# COMPACT_ATOMS: atom_id res chain seq x y z
N MET A 1 -9.99 -25.92 2.18
CA MET A 1 -11.38 -25.46 1.91
C MET A 1 -11.32 -24.13 1.21
N VAL A 2 -11.74 -24.06 -0.06
CA VAL A 2 -11.86 -22.78 -0.78
C VAL A 2 -13.10 -22.09 -0.22
N VAL A 3 -12.91 -21.05 0.60
CA VAL A 3 -14.02 -20.21 1.08
C VAL A 3 -14.64 -19.53 -0.14
N THR A 4 -15.91 -19.82 -0.41
CA THR A 4 -16.62 -19.33 -1.59
C THR A 4 -17.52 -18.21 -1.12
N ARG A 5 -17.22 -16.96 -1.47
CA ARG A 5 -18.06 -15.80 -1.11
C ARG A 5 -19.45 -16.01 -1.71
N VAL A 6 -20.47 -16.20 -0.86
CA VAL A 6 -21.79 -16.71 -1.27
C VAL A 6 -22.70 -15.61 -1.82
N THR A 7 -22.48 -14.35 -1.43
CA THR A 7 -23.31 -13.22 -1.86
C THR A 7 -22.44 -11.97 -2.02
N THR A 8 -22.72 -11.18 -3.06
CA THR A 8 -22.06 -9.90 -3.31
C THR A 8 -23.06 -8.77 -3.15
N GLU A 9 -22.74 -7.80 -2.30
CA GLU A 9 -23.54 -6.59 -2.05
C GLU A 9 -22.77 -5.33 -2.46
N LYS A 10 -23.51 -4.27 -2.80
CA LYS A 10 -22.96 -3.00 -3.32
C LYS A 10 -23.68 -1.81 -2.68
N PRO A 11 -23.39 -1.48 -1.41
CA PRO A 11 -24.06 -0.38 -0.73
C PRO A 11 -23.80 0.94 -1.46
N ALA A 12 -24.85 1.75 -1.65
CA ALA A 12 -24.77 3.03 -2.34
C ALA A 12 -24.41 4.20 -1.40
N THR A 13 -24.59 4.02 -0.08
CA THR A 13 -24.28 5.05 0.93
C THR A 13 -23.54 4.46 2.14
N ALA A 14 -22.87 5.32 2.90
CA ALA A 14 -22.20 4.92 4.13
C ALA A 14 -23.20 4.40 5.18
N GLU A 15 -24.39 5.00 5.22
CA GLU A 15 -25.49 4.63 6.10
C GLU A 15 -26.07 3.26 5.74
N GLU A 16 -26.23 2.97 4.44
CA GLU A 16 -26.64 1.65 3.96
C GLU A 16 -25.61 0.58 4.35
N LEU A 17 -24.32 0.84 4.09
CA LEU A 17 -23.24 -0.07 4.50
C LEU A 17 -23.27 -0.34 6.01
N ALA A 18 -23.38 0.69 6.83
CA ALA A 18 -23.37 0.53 8.28
C ALA A 18 -24.57 -0.32 8.75
N LYS A 19 -25.75 -0.09 8.15
CA LYS A 19 -26.92 -0.94 8.37
C LYS A 19 -26.64 -2.41 8.00
N ARG A 20 -26.05 -2.66 6.83
CA ARG A 20 -25.68 -4.04 6.39
C ARG A 20 -24.66 -4.70 7.30
N LEU A 21 -23.68 -3.96 7.82
CA LEU A 21 -22.73 -4.49 8.78
C LEU A 21 -23.42 -4.93 10.07
N ARG A 22 -24.37 -4.13 10.57
CA ARG A 22 -25.17 -4.50 11.73
C ARG A 22 -26.03 -5.73 11.48
N GLU A 23 -26.73 -5.79 10.36
CA GLU A 23 -27.54 -6.96 9.97
C GLU A 23 -26.67 -8.24 9.89
N ALA A 24 -25.47 -8.13 9.31
CA ALA A 24 -24.52 -9.24 9.26
C ALA A 24 -24.01 -9.64 10.65
N ALA A 25 -23.73 -8.66 11.52
CA ALA A 25 -23.31 -8.90 12.90
C ALA A 25 -24.40 -9.64 13.71
N ASP A 26 -25.65 -9.19 13.60
CA ASP A 26 -26.80 -9.81 14.28
C ASP A 26 -27.05 -11.23 13.75
N ALA A 27 -26.80 -11.48 12.46
CA ALA A 27 -26.92 -12.80 11.84
C ALA A 27 -25.68 -13.71 12.02
N GLY A 28 -24.59 -13.21 12.61
CA GLY A 28 -23.32 -13.95 12.72
C GLY A 28 -22.60 -14.20 11.39
N SER A 29 -22.97 -13.48 10.34
CA SER A 29 -22.40 -13.58 8.99
C SER A 29 -21.09 -12.80 8.87
N ALA A 30 -20.09 -13.39 8.21
CA ALA A 30 -18.86 -12.67 7.90
C ALA A 30 -19.06 -11.65 6.78
N VAL A 31 -18.32 -10.55 6.84
CA VAL A 31 -18.30 -9.51 5.81
C VAL A 31 -16.87 -9.31 5.32
N PHE A 32 -16.69 -9.27 4.00
CA PHE A 32 -15.42 -9.04 3.32
C PHE A 32 -15.51 -7.76 2.48
N PRO A 33 -15.08 -6.61 3.01
CA PRO A 33 -15.03 -5.37 2.25
C PRO A 33 -14.02 -5.47 1.10
N VAL A 34 -14.46 -5.15 -0.11
CA VAL A 34 -13.64 -5.18 -1.32
C VAL A 34 -13.78 -3.84 -2.05
N GLY A 35 -12.67 -3.12 -2.14
CA GLY A 35 -12.56 -1.95 -3.01
C GLY A 35 -12.31 -2.36 -4.47
N GLY A 36 -11.21 -1.89 -5.04
CA GLY A 36 -10.81 -2.20 -6.42
C GLY A 36 -10.28 -3.62 -6.67
N GLY A 37 -10.28 -4.49 -5.66
CA GLY A 37 -9.90 -5.90 -5.81
C GLY A 37 -8.40 -6.19 -5.95
N ARG A 38 -7.53 -5.18 -5.93
CA ARG A 38 -6.07 -5.32 -6.20
C ARG A 38 -5.25 -5.99 -5.08
N ALA A 39 -5.82 -6.12 -3.89
CA ALA A 39 -5.16 -6.68 -2.71
C ALA A 39 -5.95 -7.84 -2.07
N VAL A 40 -6.84 -8.49 -2.84
CA VAL A 40 -7.76 -9.52 -2.31
C VAL A 40 -7.03 -10.74 -1.77
N GLU A 41 -5.80 -10.99 -2.20
CA GLU A 41 -4.97 -12.13 -1.76
C GLU A 41 -4.04 -11.79 -0.59
N MET A 42 -3.97 -10.52 -0.17
CA MET A 42 -3.11 -10.10 0.94
C MET A 42 -3.66 -10.61 2.28
N GLY A 43 -2.80 -11.20 3.10
CA GLY A 43 -3.18 -11.78 4.39
C GLY A 43 -3.62 -13.23 4.30
N ASP A 44 -4.09 -13.77 5.42
CA ASP A 44 -4.47 -15.17 5.52
C ASP A 44 -5.82 -15.44 4.80
N PRO A 45 -6.10 -16.68 4.40
CA PRO A 45 -7.41 -17.06 3.88
C PRO A 45 -8.53 -16.70 4.88
N PRO A 46 -9.73 -16.32 4.40
CA PRO A 46 -10.90 -16.16 5.26
C PRO A 46 -11.15 -17.38 6.15
N ALA A 47 -11.60 -17.17 7.39
CA ALA A 47 -11.91 -18.28 8.31
C ALA A 47 -13.25 -18.97 8.02
N ARG A 48 -14.20 -18.25 7.39
CA ARG A 48 -15.55 -18.74 7.08
C ARG A 48 -16.14 -17.99 5.89
N ASP A 49 -17.16 -18.58 5.27
CA ASP A 49 -17.92 -17.94 4.19
C ASP A 49 -18.68 -16.71 4.67
N GLY A 50 -19.02 -15.83 3.74
CA GLY A 50 -19.73 -14.59 4.06
C GLY A 50 -20.03 -13.72 2.85
N ILE A 51 -20.36 -12.47 3.15
CA ILE A 51 -20.83 -11.47 2.19
C ILE A 51 -19.63 -10.68 1.67
N GLU A 52 -19.47 -10.63 0.35
CA GLU A 52 -18.56 -9.69 -0.28
C GLU A 52 -19.22 -8.31 -0.37
N MET A 53 -18.65 -7.32 0.32
CA MET A 53 -19.17 -5.96 0.35
C MET A 53 -18.35 -5.08 -0.60
N ARG A 54 -18.86 -4.82 -1.81
CA ARG A 54 -18.12 -4.02 -2.79
C ARG A 54 -18.34 -2.54 -2.56
N MET A 55 -17.22 -1.84 -2.36
CA MET A 55 -17.21 -0.43 -1.94
C MET A 55 -17.25 0.54 -3.11
N GLY A 56 -17.26 0.06 -4.36
CA GLY A 56 -17.07 0.88 -5.56
C GLY A 56 -18.15 1.92 -5.84
N SER A 57 -19.34 1.81 -5.23
CA SER A 57 -20.40 2.81 -5.37
C SER A 57 -20.18 4.06 -4.51
N LEU A 58 -19.28 4.01 -3.53
CA LEU A 58 -18.89 5.14 -2.68
C LEU A 58 -17.71 5.86 -3.31
N ASP A 59 -17.90 6.51 -4.46
CA ASP A 59 -16.82 7.04 -5.30
C ASP A 59 -16.81 8.56 -5.46
N ARG A 60 -17.59 9.29 -4.66
CA ARG A 60 -17.71 10.75 -4.81
C ARG A 60 -16.54 11.50 -4.18
N VAL A 61 -16.19 12.62 -4.80
CA VAL A 61 -15.42 13.68 -4.13
C VAL A 61 -16.40 14.47 -3.26
N ILE A 62 -16.22 14.38 -1.95
CA ILE A 62 -17.10 15.02 -0.96
C ILE A 62 -16.81 16.52 -0.94
N GLU A 63 -15.53 16.88 -0.93
CA GLU A 63 -15.10 18.28 -0.88
C GLU A 63 -13.64 18.40 -1.33
N HIS A 64 -13.31 19.48 -2.04
CA HIS A 64 -11.95 19.78 -2.45
C HIS A 64 -11.67 21.27 -2.22
N SER A 65 -10.89 21.58 -1.17
CA SER A 65 -10.38 22.93 -0.93
C SER A 65 -9.01 23.07 -1.56
N GLN A 66 -8.96 23.73 -2.74
CA GLN A 66 -7.71 23.96 -3.45
C GLN A 66 -6.77 24.85 -2.64
N ALA A 67 -7.29 25.93 -2.05
CA ALA A 67 -6.50 26.89 -1.28
C ALA A 67 -5.85 26.24 -0.04
N ASP A 68 -6.58 25.34 0.63
CA ASP A 68 -6.07 24.64 1.80
C ASP A 68 -5.24 23.39 1.46
N MET A 69 -5.13 23.05 0.17
CA MET A 69 -4.50 21.80 -0.30
C MET A 69 -5.10 20.56 0.40
N VAL A 70 -6.43 20.52 0.52
CA VAL A 70 -7.15 19.43 1.19
C VAL A 70 -8.26 18.86 0.31
N VAL A 71 -8.35 17.53 0.27
CA VAL A 71 -9.44 16.81 -0.39
C VAL A 71 -10.07 15.81 0.56
N SER A 72 -11.38 15.65 0.47
CA SER A 72 -12.16 14.61 1.13
C SER A 72 -12.96 13.83 0.09
N VAL A 73 -12.84 12.52 0.16
CA VAL A 73 -13.45 11.61 -0.81
C VAL A 73 -14.07 10.42 -0.12
N GLU A 74 -15.07 9.84 -0.78
CA GLU A 74 -15.55 8.52 -0.44
C GLU A 74 -14.49 7.46 -0.78
N ALA A 75 -14.43 6.41 0.02
CA ALA A 75 -13.32 5.45 0.02
C ALA A 75 -13.33 4.49 -1.18
N GLY A 76 -14.45 4.38 -1.89
CA GLY A 76 -14.60 3.61 -3.12
C GLY A 76 -14.05 4.30 -4.36
N ILE A 77 -13.72 5.60 -4.31
CA ILE A 77 -13.12 6.31 -5.46
C ILE A 77 -11.81 5.64 -5.87
N SER A 78 -11.61 5.47 -7.17
CA SER A 78 -10.34 4.97 -7.69
C SER A 78 -9.24 6.01 -7.55
N LEU A 79 -8.00 5.56 -7.42
CA LEU A 79 -6.86 6.47 -7.41
C LEU A 79 -6.79 7.28 -8.71
N GLU A 80 -7.11 6.67 -9.85
CA GLU A 80 -7.09 7.33 -11.15
C GLU A 80 -8.14 8.44 -11.24
N ALA A 81 -9.37 8.20 -10.75
CA ALA A 81 -10.43 9.20 -10.73
C ALA A 81 -10.07 10.37 -9.81
N LEU A 82 -9.52 10.08 -8.62
CA LEU A 82 -9.05 11.13 -7.71
C LEU A 82 -7.91 11.95 -8.33
N GLN A 83 -6.92 11.31 -8.96
CA GLN A 83 -5.82 12.02 -9.61
C GLN A 83 -6.30 12.88 -10.78
N ALA A 84 -7.32 12.43 -11.52
CA ALA A 84 -7.93 13.22 -12.58
C ALA A 84 -8.63 14.47 -12.02
N GLU A 85 -9.35 14.35 -10.90
CA GLU A 85 -9.99 15.49 -10.25
C GLU A 85 -8.96 16.52 -9.74
N LEU A 86 -8.00 16.06 -8.93
CA LEU A 86 -6.95 16.93 -8.39
C LEU A 86 -6.14 17.61 -9.50
N GLY A 87 -5.91 16.88 -10.60
CA GLY A 87 -5.17 17.36 -11.76
C GLY A 87 -5.79 18.60 -12.41
N LYS A 88 -7.11 18.81 -12.33
CA LYS A 88 -7.80 20.01 -12.86
C LYS A 88 -7.32 21.30 -12.22
N THR A 89 -6.82 21.22 -10.99
CA THR A 89 -6.35 22.35 -10.19
C THR A 89 -4.83 22.36 -10.00
N GLY A 90 -4.11 21.53 -10.74
CA GLY A 90 -2.66 21.39 -10.61
C GLY A 90 -2.20 20.74 -9.31
N GLN A 91 -3.06 19.93 -8.68
CA GLN A 91 -2.75 19.18 -7.46
C GLN A 91 -2.69 17.66 -7.76
N PHE A 92 -2.13 16.90 -6.84
CA PHE A 92 -2.11 15.43 -6.90
C PHE A 92 -1.94 14.81 -5.51
N LEU A 93 -2.29 13.53 -5.39
CA LEU A 93 -1.99 12.71 -4.22
C LEU A 93 -0.77 11.83 -4.55
N PRO A 94 0.36 11.90 -3.82
CA PRO A 94 1.62 11.25 -4.23
C PRO A 94 1.63 9.75 -3.94
N LEU A 95 0.77 9.01 -4.64
CA LEU A 95 0.63 7.56 -4.55
C LEU A 95 0.91 6.91 -5.91
N ASP A 96 1.72 5.86 -5.88
CA ASP A 96 2.07 5.03 -7.04
C ASP A 96 2.16 3.54 -6.69
N PRO A 97 1.08 2.95 -6.11
CA PRO A 97 1.09 1.56 -5.65
C PRO A 97 1.37 0.59 -6.82
N PHE A 98 2.11 -0.49 -6.54
CA PHE A 98 2.19 -1.64 -7.43
C PHE A 98 0.81 -2.27 -7.69
N ASN A 99 0.66 -3.08 -8.73
CA ASN A 99 -0.64 -3.60 -9.20
C ASN A 99 -1.64 -2.50 -9.63
N SER A 100 -1.15 -1.38 -10.15
CA SER A 100 -1.99 -0.34 -10.75
C SER A 100 -2.35 -0.69 -12.20
N PRO A 101 -3.46 -0.16 -12.78
CA PRO A 101 -4.43 0.76 -12.18
C PRO A 101 -5.58 0.07 -11.43
N GLY A 102 -6.46 0.84 -10.81
CA GLY A 102 -7.75 0.35 -10.27
C GLY A 102 -7.73 0.04 -8.78
N HIS A 103 -6.79 0.60 -8.04
CA HIS A 103 -6.89 0.66 -6.58
C HIS A 103 -7.93 1.70 -6.17
N THR A 104 -8.65 1.44 -5.08
CA THR A 104 -9.50 2.45 -4.43
C THR A 104 -8.79 3.02 -3.21
N ILE A 105 -9.16 4.25 -2.82
CA ILE A 105 -8.54 4.94 -1.67
C ILE A 105 -8.71 4.13 -0.38
N GLY A 106 -9.90 3.60 -0.12
CA GLY A 106 -10.17 2.72 1.02
C GLY A 106 -9.32 1.45 1.00
N GLY A 107 -9.14 0.85 -0.18
CA GLY A 107 -8.29 -0.32 -0.35
C GLY A 107 -6.83 -0.04 0.00
N LEU A 108 -6.28 1.08 -0.50
CA LEU A 108 -4.90 1.48 -0.21
C LEU A 108 -4.67 1.78 1.27
N LEU A 109 -5.62 2.48 1.91
CA LEU A 109 -5.56 2.76 3.34
C LEU A 109 -5.66 1.47 4.17
N ALA A 110 -6.66 0.63 3.90
CA ALA A 110 -6.89 -0.59 4.67
C ALA A 110 -5.69 -1.55 4.58
N THR A 111 -5.04 -1.65 3.44
CA THR A 111 -3.91 -2.57 3.22
C THR A 111 -2.56 -1.98 3.59
N GLY A 112 -2.47 -0.65 3.75
CA GLY A 112 -1.19 0.02 3.90
C GLY A 112 -0.29 -0.16 2.67
N TRP A 113 -0.89 -0.32 1.50
CA TRP A 113 -0.19 -0.58 0.25
C TRP A 113 0.42 0.72 -0.29
N THR A 114 1.73 0.72 -0.48
CA THR A 114 2.49 1.90 -0.89
C THR A 114 3.30 1.60 -2.15
N GLY A 115 3.75 2.67 -2.81
CA GLY A 115 4.68 2.60 -3.92
C GLY A 115 5.96 3.38 -3.66
N PRO A 116 6.85 3.45 -4.67
CA PRO A 116 8.16 4.09 -4.52
C PRO A 116 8.12 5.60 -4.21
N LEU A 117 7.06 6.35 -4.55
CA LEU A 117 6.94 7.77 -4.20
C LEU A 117 6.95 8.03 -2.69
N ARG A 118 6.75 6.97 -1.88
CA ARG A 118 6.95 7.02 -0.43
C ARG A 118 8.32 7.58 -0.04
N GLN A 119 9.35 7.39 -0.86
CA GLN A 119 10.70 7.91 -0.61
C GLN A 119 10.71 9.42 -0.39
N ARG A 120 9.99 10.18 -1.21
CA ARG A 120 9.97 11.66 -1.12
C ARG A 120 8.82 12.19 -0.26
N TYR A 121 7.64 11.58 -0.38
CA TYR A 121 6.42 12.17 0.17
C TYR A 121 5.96 11.52 1.47
N GLY A 122 6.55 10.39 1.86
CA GLY A 122 6.04 9.56 2.94
C GLY A 122 4.87 8.68 2.50
N SER A 123 4.26 8.00 3.46
CA SER A 123 3.14 7.10 3.26
C SER A 123 1.80 7.84 3.27
N PRO A 124 0.70 7.24 2.74
CA PRO A 124 -0.64 7.79 2.90
C PRO A 124 -1.00 8.16 4.35
N ARG A 125 -0.43 7.46 5.34
CA ARG A 125 -0.62 7.72 6.77
C ARG A 125 -0.11 9.09 7.21
N ASP A 126 0.88 9.65 6.51
CA ASP A 126 1.56 10.90 6.88
C ASP A 126 0.77 12.15 6.43
N PHE A 127 -0.06 12.00 5.39
CA PHE A 127 -0.91 13.07 4.87
C PHE A 127 -2.41 12.79 4.98
N LEU A 128 -2.82 11.65 5.55
CA LEU A 128 -4.19 11.43 6.02
C LEU A 128 -4.46 12.39 7.18
N ILE A 129 -5.57 13.13 7.11
CA ILE A 129 -5.98 14.10 8.14
C ILE A 129 -7.36 13.82 8.72
N GLY A 130 -8.16 12.98 8.07
CA GLY A 130 -9.45 12.55 8.60
C GLY A 130 -9.96 11.29 7.94
N ILE A 131 -10.81 10.56 8.65
CA ILE A 131 -11.46 9.35 8.17
C ILE A 131 -12.90 9.27 8.68
N ARG A 132 -13.75 8.58 7.93
CA ARG A 132 -15.04 8.08 8.41
C ARG A 132 -15.08 6.57 8.18
N VAL A 133 -15.54 5.83 9.18
CA VAL A 133 -15.50 4.36 9.23
C VAL A 133 -16.86 3.84 9.67
N ALA A 134 -17.36 2.82 8.98
CA ALA A 134 -18.53 2.04 9.40
C ALA A 134 -18.06 0.86 10.27
N LEU A 135 -18.60 0.80 11.49
CA LEU A 135 -18.27 -0.22 12.47
C LEU A 135 -19.23 -1.44 12.35
N PRO A 136 -18.84 -2.62 12.86
CA PRO A 136 -19.68 -3.82 12.82
C PRO A 136 -21.05 -3.67 13.47
N ASP A 137 -21.17 -2.81 14.47
CA ASP A 137 -22.42 -2.55 15.21
C ASP A 137 -23.38 -1.58 14.47
N GLY A 138 -22.96 -1.08 13.31
CA GLY A 138 -23.70 -0.15 12.46
C GLY A 138 -23.49 1.32 12.76
N HIS A 139 -22.58 1.68 13.67
CA HIS A 139 -22.22 3.09 13.87
C HIS A 139 -21.27 3.60 12.79
N LEU A 140 -21.43 4.88 12.44
CA LEU A 140 -20.48 5.62 11.62
C LEU A 140 -19.62 6.50 12.54
N ALA A 141 -18.35 6.13 12.68
CA ALA A 141 -17.37 6.86 13.47
C ALA A 141 -16.50 7.75 12.60
N SER A 142 -16.08 8.90 13.14
CA SER A 142 -15.15 9.82 12.51
C SER A 142 -13.94 10.03 13.40
N ALA A 143 -12.77 10.15 12.78
CA ALA A 143 -11.53 10.48 13.48
C ALA A 143 -10.68 11.44 12.65
N GLY A 144 -9.88 12.25 13.34
CA GLY A 144 -9.11 13.35 12.73
C GLY A 144 -9.96 14.59 12.52
N GLY A 145 -9.54 15.45 11.60
CA GLY A 145 -10.24 16.69 11.25
C GLY A 145 -9.60 17.37 10.04
N ARG A 146 -10.36 18.25 9.39
CA ARG A 146 -9.92 18.99 8.19
C ARG A 146 -8.99 20.16 8.53
N VAL A 147 -8.21 20.06 9.60
CA VAL A 147 -7.37 21.13 10.12
C VAL A 147 -5.90 20.79 9.94
N VAL A 148 -5.08 21.80 9.63
CA VAL A 148 -3.65 21.62 9.36
C VAL A 148 -2.91 21.02 10.56
N LYS A 149 -3.35 21.35 11.77
CA LYS A 149 -2.86 20.84 13.06
C LYS A 149 -4.05 20.41 13.92
N ASN A 150 -4.06 19.15 14.34
CA ASN A 150 -5.01 18.61 15.31
C ASN A 150 -4.21 18.10 16.52
N VAL A 151 -4.49 18.64 17.71
CA VAL A 151 -3.85 18.24 18.98
C VAL A 151 -4.86 17.72 20.00
N SER A 152 -6.12 17.56 19.60
CA SER A 152 -7.18 17.06 20.47
C SER A 152 -7.42 15.57 20.24
N GLY A 153 -7.31 14.79 21.32
CA GLY A 153 -7.62 13.36 21.31
C GLY A 153 -6.55 12.49 20.65
N TYR A 154 -6.91 11.23 20.41
CA TYR A 154 -6.03 10.24 19.79
C TYR A 154 -6.15 10.29 18.26
N ASP A 155 -5.03 10.00 17.59
CA ASP A 155 -4.95 9.93 16.13
C ASP A 155 -5.52 8.60 15.59
N LEU A 156 -6.80 8.35 15.88
CA LEU A 156 -7.47 7.07 15.60
C LEU A 156 -7.57 6.76 14.10
N MET A 157 -7.51 7.76 13.23
CA MET A 157 -7.48 7.51 11.77
C MET A 157 -6.23 6.70 11.35
N LYS A 158 -5.09 6.89 12.02
CA LYS A 158 -3.86 6.13 11.76
C LYS A 158 -3.94 4.69 12.24
N LEU A 159 -4.89 4.35 13.11
CA LEU A 159 -5.15 2.97 13.53
C LEU A 159 -5.75 2.14 12.39
N HIS A 160 -6.59 2.76 11.54
CA HIS A 160 -7.23 2.07 10.41
C HIS A 160 -6.29 1.85 9.22
N TYR A 161 -5.16 2.57 9.16
CA TYR A 161 -4.15 2.38 8.12
C TYR A 161 -3.42 1.05 8.30
N GLY A 162 -3.53 0.15 7.32
CA GLY A 162 -2.94 -1.20 7.40
C GLY A 162 -3.71 -2.17 8.29
N ALA A 163 -4.94 -1.84 8.70
CA ALA A 163 -5.77 -2.71 9.55
C ALA A 163 -6.50 -3.84 8.78
N LEU A 164 -6.37 -3.89 7.45
CA LEU A 164 -7.10 -4.78 6.55
C LEU A 164 -8.61 -4.79 6.79
N GLY A 165 -9.19 -3.66 7.19
CA GLY A 165 -10.62 -3.53 7.49
C GLY A 165 -11.10 -4.26 8.75
N THR A 166 -10.21 -4.90 9.51
CA THR A 166 -10.58 -5.68 10.71
C THR A 166 -11.08 -4.83 11.89
N LEU A 167 -10.91 -3.50 11.80
CA LEU A 167 -11.35 -2.53 12.81
C LEU A 167 -12.55 -1.70 12.34
N GLY A 168 -13.15 -2.06 11.20
CA GLY A 168 -14.21 -1.29 10.54
C GLY A 168 -13.89 -0.99 9.08
N VAL A 169 -14.94 -0.65 8.32
CA VAL A 169 -14.87 -0.37 6.89
C VAL A 169 -14.70 1.12 6.65
N ILE A 170 -13.60 1.52 6.02
CA ILE A 170 -13.34 2.92 5.67
C ILE A 170 -14.35 3.35 4.59
N VAL A 171 -15.15 4.38 4.86
CA VAL A 171 -16.17 4.90 3.94
C VAL A 171 -15.79 6.26 3.34
N ALA A 172 -14.98 7.04 4.03
CA ALA A 172 -14.43 8.28 3.52
C ALA A 172 -13.05 8.58 4.12
N ALA A 173 -12.23 9.32 3.38
CA ALA A 173 -10.91 9.74 3.81
C ALA A 173 -10.63 11.18 3.36
N SER A 174 -9.88 11.91 4.18
CA SER A 174 -9.44 13.28 3.92
C SER A 174 -7.93 13.36 3.94
N PHE A 175 -7.34 14.04 2.95
CA PHE A 175 -5.89 14.13 2.79
C PHE A 175 -5.42 15.56 2.59
N LYS A 176 -4.19 15.83 3.04
CA LYS A 176 -3.36 16.90 2.47
C LYS A 176 -2.89 16.43 1.09
N VAL A 177 -3.10 17.26 0.08
CA VAL A 177 -2.64 17.03 -1.30
C VAL A 177 -1.44 17.91 -1.62
N PHE A 178 -0.77 17.62 -2.73
CA PHE A 178 0.49 18.24 -3.09
C PHE A 178 0.37 18.94 -4.45
N PRO A 179 1.18 19.97 -4.73
CA PRO A 179 1.25 20.55 -6.06
C PRO A 179 1.77 19.50 -7.05
N LYS A 180 1.11 19.36 -8.20
CA LYS A 180 1.57 18.49 -9.27
C LYS A 180 2.95 18.98 -9.74
N PRO A 181 3.95 18.09 -9.85
CA PRO A 181 5.27 18.47 -10.34
C PRO A 181 5.19 19.04 -11.76
N LEU A 182 5.95 20.11 -12.03
CA LEU A 182 6.00 20.75 -13.34
C LEU A 182 6.70 19.89 -14.40
N HIS A 183 7.61 19.02 -13.96
CA HIS A 183 8.36 18.11 -14.80
C HIS A 183 8.56 16.76 -14.10
N ASP A 184 8.46 15.70 -14.90
CA ASP A 184 8.66 14.30 -14.50
C ASP A 184 9.63 13.64 -15.47
N ALA A 185 10.80 13.24 -14.97
CA ALA A 185 11.83 12.61 -15.75
C ALA A 185 12.25 11.29 -15.09
N THR A 186 12.17 10.20 -15.83
CA THR A 186 12.73 8.91 -15.41
C THR A 186 13.96 8.60 -16.25
N VAL A 187 15.05 8.25 -15.59
CA VAL A 187 16.32 7.84 -16.21
C VAL A 187 16.73 6.46 -15.70
N GLN A 188 17.57 5.79 -16.47
CA GLN A 188 18.01 4.44 -16.19
C GLN A 188 19.49 4.20 -16.48
N SER A 189 20.07 3.28 -15.73
CA SER A 189 21.37 2.67 -16.02
C SER A 189 21.26 1.16 -15.90
N ARG A 190 22.20 0.44 -16.50
CA ARG A 190 22.29 -1.02 -16.43
C ARG A 190 23.73 -1.41 -16.16
N HIS A 191 23.92 -2.30 -15.20
CA HIS A 191 25.22 -2.74 -14.73
C HIS A 191 25.32 -4.25 -14.81
N THR A 192 26.49 -4.77 -15.17
CA THR A 192 26.74 -6.21 -15.24
C THR A 192 27.01 -6.76 -13.85
N ALA A 193 27.71 -6.03 -12.98
CA ALA A 193 27.93 -6.41 -11.59
C ALA A 193 26.85 -5.79 -10.68
N MET A 194 26.34 -6.58 -9.73
CA MET A 194 25.32 -6.10 -8.78
C MET A 194 25.87 -5.01 -7.85
N ASP A 195 27.15 -5.11 -7.49
CA ASP A 195 27.86 -4.11 -6.66
C ASP A 195 27.88 -2.73 -7.32
N GLU A 196 28.08 -2.67 -8.64
CA GLU A 196 28.01 -1.44 -9.41
C GLU A 196 26.58 -0.89 -9.45
N ALA A 197 25.57 -1.76 -9.56
CA ALA A 197 24.17 -1.35 -9.53
C ALA A 197 23.77 -0.75 -8.17
N TRP A 198 24.24 -1.33 -7.06
CA TRP A 198 24.08 -0.75 -5.72
C TRP A 198 24.80 0.59 -5.59
N ALA A 199 26.07 0.68 -6.03
CA ALA A 199 26.82 1.92 -6.00
C ALA A 199 26.14 3.03 -6.83
N ALA A 200 25.54 2.67 -7.97
CA ALA A 200 24.76 3.56 -8.81
C ALA A 200 23.47 4.04 -8.10
N ALA A 201 22.76 3.15 -7.40
CA ALA A 201 21.59 3.50 -6.58
C ALA A 201 21.96 4.44 -5.43
N ASP A 202 23.06 4.17 -4.73
CA ASP A 202 23.56 5.03 -3.64
C ASP A 202 24.02 6.40 -4.14
N ARG A 203 24.73 6.44 -5.28
CA ARG A 203 25.15 7.69 -5.93
C ARG A 203 23.95 8.58 -6.25
N VAL A 204 22.90 8.03 -6.86
CA VAL A 204 21.73 8.84 -7.23
C VAL A 204 20.95 9.31 -6.00
N LEU A 205 20.89 8.50 -4.94
CA LEU A 205 20.27 8.90 -3.67
C LEU A 205 21.06 10.00 -2.94
N GLY A 206 22.37 10.06 -3.13
CA GLY A 206 23.27 11.08 -2.56
C GLY A 206 23.38 12.38 -3.37
N MET A 207 22.64 12.53 -4.47
CA MET A 207 22.69 13.76 -5.28
C MET A 207 22.13 14.97 -4.52
N PRO A 208 22.57 16.21 -4.85
CA PRO A 208 22.12 17.43 -4.17
C PRO A 208 20.60 17.59 -4.15
N MET A 209 19.92 17.18 -5.23
CA MET A 209 18.49 16.94 -5.23
C MET A 209 18.24 15.44 -5.37
N ALA A 210 17.80 14.82 -4.29
CA ALA A 210 17.44 13.41 -4.30
C ALA A 210 16.28 13.15 -5.29
N PRO A 211 16.30 12.01 -6.00
CA PRO A 211 15.17 11.59 -6.83
C PRO A 211 13.92 11.37 -5.97
N ALA A 212 12.76 11.51 -6.60
CA ALA A 212 11.48 11.22 -5.97
C ALA A 212 11.32 9.73 -5.64
N ALA A 213 11.97 8.85 -6.42
CA ALA A 213 12.05 7.42 -6.19
C ALA A 213 13.23 6.78 -6.94
N VAL A 214 13.77 5.68 -6.40
CA VAL A 214 14.84 4.88 -7.00
C VAL A 214 14.47 3.41 -6.90
N GLU A 215 14.56 2.70 -8.02
CA GLU A 215 14.28 1.27 -8.09
C GLU A 215 15.48 0.51 -8.65
N LEU A 216 15.92 -0.54 -7.96
CA LEU A 216 17.01 -1.44 -8.36
C LEU A 216 16.41 -2.81 -8.69
N PHE A 217 16.87 -3.44 -9.76
CA PHE A 217 16.36 -4.73 -10.22
C PHE A 217 17.44 -5.82 -10.14
N SER A 218 17.01 -7.07 -9.94
CA SER A 218 17.83 -8.30 -9.97
C SER A 218 18.75 -8.42 -11.20
N ASP A 219 18.32 -7.89 -12.34
CA ASP A 219 19.09 -7.88 -13.58
C ASP A 219 20.15 -6.76 -13.69
N GLY A 220 20.36 -5.98 -12.61
CA GLY A 220 21.33 -4.90 -12.55
C GLY A 220 20.85 -3.58 -13.17
N ARG A 221 19.58 -3.47 -13.58
CA ARG A 221 19.00 -2.17 -13.94
C ARG A 221 18.75 -1.31 -12.71
N VAL A 222 18.94 0.00 -12.86
CA VAL A 222 18.56 1.02 -11.86
C VAL A 222 17.71 2.08 -12.55
N LEU A 223 16.54 2.38 -11.98
CA LEU A 223 15.67 3.47 -12.38
C LEU A 223 15.72 4.58 -11.32
N ALA A 224 15.79 5.83 -11.77
CA ALA A 224 15.62 6.99 -10.92
C ALA A 224 14.57 7.92 -11.52
N ARG A 225 13.58 8.32 -10.72
CA ARG A 225 12.52 9.25 -11.12
C ARG A 225 12.71 10.59 -10.42
N PHE A 226 12.86 11.65 -11.19
CA PHE A 226 12.97 13.02 -10.72
C PHE A 226 11.67 13.76 -10.98
N LEU A 227 11.15 14.41 -9.94
CA LEU A 227 9.96 15.26 -9.99
C LEU A 227 10.35 16.67 -9.56
N GLY A 228 9.90 17.72 -10.24
CA GLY A 228 10.22 19.09 -9.83
C GLY A 228 10.07 20.11 -10.95
N SER A 229 10.85 21.19 -10.90
CA SER A 229 10.94 22.14 -12.02
C SER A 229 11.72 21.54 -13.20
N PRO A 230 11.42 21.96 -14.44
CA PRO A 230 12.18 21.53 -15.61
C PRO A 230 13.68 21.75 -15.48
N GLU A 231 14.12 22.89 -14.94
CA GLU A 231 15.53 23.27 -14.83
C GLU A 231 16.27 22.36 -13.85
N ALA A 232 15.70 22.16 -12.65
CA ALA A 232 16.30 21.32 -11.63
C ALA A 232 16.38 19.86 -12.07
N THR A 233 15.30 19.35 -12.65
CA THR A 233 15.26 17.94 -13.11
C THR A 233 16.19 17.70 -14.29
N LYS A 234 16.24 18.60 -15.30
CA LYS A 234 17.18 18.50 -16.42
C LYS A 234 18.64 18.55 -15.95
N ARG A 235 18.96 19.42 -14.99
CA ARG A 235 20.30 19.49 -14.39
C ARG A 235 20.71 18.17 -13.74
N MET A 236 19.87 17.60 -12.87
CA MET A 236 20.20 16.32 -12.22
C MET A 236 20.33 15.17 -13.22
N VAL A 237 19.48 15.13 -14.24
CA VAL A 237 19.59 14.11 -15.30
C VAL A 237 20.92 14.24 -16.05
N ALA A 238 21.34 15.46 -16.39
CA ALA A 238 22.61 15.72 -17.05
C ALA A 238 23.81 15.36 -16.15
N ASP A 239 23.81 15.78 -14.88
CA ASP A 239 24.87 15.51 -13.91
C ASP A 239 25.01 14.00 -13.60
N LEU A 240 23.90 13.26 -13.64
CA LEU A 240 23.89 11.81 -13.43
C LEU A 240 24.43 11.04 -14.65
N GLY A 241 24.20 11.55 -15.87
CA GLY A 241 24.69 10.96 -17.12
C GLY A 241 24.00 9.65 -17.53
N TRP A 242 22.83 9.36 -16.98
CA TRP A 242 22.05 8.14 -17.30
C TRP A 242 21.16 8.34 -18.52
N THR A 243 20.78 7.24 -19.16
CA THR A 243 19.91 7.30 -20.34
C THR A 243 18.47 7.56 -19.92
N LYS A 244 17.71 8.30 -20.74
CA LYS A 244 16.28 8.49 -20.49
C LYS A 244 15.57 7.13 -20.57
N ALA A 245 14.79 6.79 -19.55
CA ALA A 245 13.97 5.60 -19.59
C ALA A 245 12.86 5.76 -20.64
N GLU A 246 12.28 4.65 -21.10
CA GLU A 246 11.10 4.69 -21.97
C GLU A 246 10.01 5.57 -21.36
N ALA A 247 9.24 6.28 -22.19
CA ALA A 247 8.20 7.21 -21.73
C ALA A 247 7.18 6.59 -20.76
N LEU A 248 6.99 5.27 -20.82
CA LEU A 248 6.11 4.50 -19.93
C LEU A 248 6.87 3.58 -18.97
N GLY A 249 8.20 3.67 -18.86
CA GLY A 249 9.02 2.77 -18.04
C GLY A 249 8.57 2.73 -16.58
N TRP A 250 8.31 3.89 -15.99
CA TRP A 250 7.77 3.97 -14.63
C TRP A 250 6.34 3.43 -14.51
N LYS A 251 5.49 3.73 -15.51
CA LYS A 251 4.10 3.24 -15.53
C LYS A 251 4.09 1.71 -15.61
N LYS A 252 4.89 1.11 -16.49
CA LYS A 252 5.09 -0.34 -16.60
C LYS A 252 5.60 -0.94 -15.28
N HIS A 253 6.49 -0.25 -14.57
CA HIS A 253 6.95 -0.68 -13.25
C HIS A 253 5.82 -0.71 -12.21
N SER A 254 4.98 0.34 -12.18
CA SER A 254 3.83 0.40 -11.26
C SER A 254 2.74 -0.64 -11.55
N THR A 255 2.71 -1.25 -12.74
CA THR A 255 1.79 -2.35 -13.06
C THR A 255 2.30 -3.71 -12.61
N ALA A 256 3.52 -3.81 -12.06
CA ALA A 256 4.06 -5.07 -11.58
C ALA A 256 3.16 -5.66 -10.48
N ALA A 257 2.69 -6.88 -10.72
CA ALA A 257 1.87 -7.66 -9.79
C ALA A 257 1.99 -9.14 -10.13
N PRO A 258 3.14 -9.78 -9.85
CA PRO A 258 3.28 -11.20 -10.08
C PRO A 258 2.20 -11.98 -9.32
N PRO A 259 1.75 -13.14 -9.82
CA PRO A 259 0.69 -13.91 -9.19
C PRO A 259 1.09 -14.43 -7.79
N LYS A 260 2.40 -14.61 -7.54
CA LYS A 260 2.96 -15.09 -6.28
C LYS A 260 4.16 -14.21 -5.92
N TRP A 261 4.02 -13.36 -4.92
CA TRP A 261 5.08 -12.41 -4.56
C TRP A 261 5.00 -11.94 -3.11
N ALA A 262 6.15 -11.52 -2.61
CA ALA A 262 6.33 -11.06 -1.25
C ALA A 262 6.97 -9.67 -1.21
N ARG A 263 6.63 -8.91 -0.16
CA ARG A 263 7.29 -7.65 0.18
C ARG A 263 8.24 -7.88 1.35
N ILE A 264 9.49 -7.53 1.15
CA ILE A 264 10.56 -7.50 2.14
C ILE A 264 10.74 -6.06 2.60
N ALA A 265 10.79 -5.82 3.90
CA ALA A 265 11.15 -4.54 4.48
C ALA A 265 12.27 -4.74 5.50
N ALA A 266 13.28 -3.88 5.48
CA ALA A 266 14.42 -3.93 6.41
C ALA A 266 15.07 -2.55 6.56
N PRO A 267 15.90 -2.31 7.59
CA PRO A 267 16.78 -1.16 7.62
C PRO A 267 17.59 -1.06 6.31
N ARG A 268 17.68 0.14 5.73
CA ARG A 268 18.28 0.36 4.38
C ARG A 268 19.63 -0.31 4.20
N HIS A 269 20.52 -0.17 5.18
CA HIS A 269 21.88 -0.72 5.16
C HIS A 269 21.93 -2.26 5.23
N ARG A 270 20.83 -2.93 5.58
CA ARG A 270 20.74 -4.41 5.64
C ARG A 270 19.96 -5.01 4.47
N LEU A 271 19.21 -4.22 3.71
CA LEU A 271 18.39 -4.72 2.60
C LEU A 271 19.22 -5.51 1.58
N ARG A 272 20.39 -4.99 1.22
CA ARG A 272 21.33 -5.65 0.29
C ARG A 272 21.67 -7.07 0.72
N SER A 273 22.01 -7.28 1.99
CA SER A 273 22.37 -8.61 2.52
C SER A 273 21.24 -9.65 2.41
N ILE A 274 19.97 -9.21 2.37
CA ILE A 274 18.83 -10.10 2.18
C ILE A 274 18.69 -10.43 0.69
N LEU A 275 18.86 -9.45 -0.19
CA LEU A 275 18.75 -9.63 -1.64
C LEU A 275 19.91 -10.42 -2.24
N ASP A 276 21.12 -10.29 -1.67
CA ASP A 276 22.27 -11.11 -2.06
C ASP A 276 22.01 -12.61 -1.82
N ARG A 277 21.17 -12.96 -0.82
CA ARG A 277 20.75 -14.36 -0.58
C ARG A 277 19.75 -14.88 -1.60
N LEU A 278 18.89 -14.01 -2.14
CA LEU A 278 18.01 -14.37 -3.25
C LEU A 278 18.82 -14.56 -4.54
N GLY A 279 19.92 -13.81 -4.69
CA GLY A 279 20.75 -13.85 -5.89
C GLY A 279 20.08 -13.16 -7.08
N ARG A 280 20.70 -13.27 -8.26
CA ARG A 280 20.26 -12.58 -9.49
C ARG A 280 19.35 -13.41 -10.39
N ASP A 281 19.32 -14.72 -10.17
CA ASP A 281 18.48 -15.64 -10.93
C ASP A 281 17.00 -15.53 -10.50
N GLU A 282 16.77 -15.10 -9.26
CA GLU A 282 15.46 -14.72 -8.75
C GLU A 282 15.02 -13.37 -9.31
N ARG A 283 13.72 -13.22 -9.55
CA ARG A 283 13.17 -11.93 -9.97
C ARG A 283 12.71 -11.11 -8.77
N TRP A 284 13.50 -10.09 -8.46
CA TRP A 284 13.14 -9.07 -7.48
C TRP A 284 13.42 -7.66 -7.99
N TRP A 285 12.75 -6.69 -7.34
CA TRP A 285 13.03 -5.27 -7.45
C TRP A 285 13.00 -4.62 -6.06
N ALA A 286 13.86 -3.66 -5.85
CA ALA A 286 14.08 -2.98 -4.58
C ALA A 286 13.89 -1.48 -4.72
N SER A 287 13.45 -0.86 -3.64
CA SER A 287 13.40 0.58 -3.41
C SER A 287 14.45 0.95 -2.35
N PRO A 288 15.75 1.08 -2.70
CA PRO A 288 16.84 1.25 -1.71
C PRO A 288 16.67 2.48 -0.81
N GLY A 289 16.03 3.53 -1.32
CA GLY A 289 15.77 4.75 -0.56
C GLY A 289 14.84 4.58 0.64
N ILE A 290 13.99 3.53 0.65
CA ILE A 290 13.03 3.26 1.73
C ILE A 290 13.21 1.90 2.41
N GLY A 291 14.22 1.10 2.00
CA GLY A 291 14.49 -0.19 2.63
C GLY A 291 13.44 -1.25 2.34
N VAL A 292 12.80 -1.19 1.17
CA VAL A 292 11.76 -2.14 0.75
C VAL A 292 12.23 -2.87 -0.50
N ALA A 293 11.88 -4.14 -0.63
CA ALA A 293 12.00 -4.89 -1.86
C ALA A 293 10.78 -5.77 -2.08
N ASN A 294 10.58 -6.19 -3.32
CA ASN A 294 9.54 -7.10 -3.73
C ASN A 294 10.17 -8.24 -4.51
N TRP A 295 9.71 -9.45 -4.25
CA TRP A 295 10.27 -10.67 -4.81
C TRP A 295 9.13 -11.50 -5.42
N GLU A 296 9.23 -11.79 -6.72
CA GLU A 296 8.40 -12.79 -7.39
C GLU A 296 8.89 -14.17 -6.96
N VAL A 297 8.08 -14.86 -6.16
CA VAL A 297 8.49 -16.13 -5.57
C VAL A 297 8.37 -17.20 -6.64
N ALA A 298 9.47 -17.79 -7.10
CA ALA A 298 9.42 -18.97 -7.95
C ALA A 298 9.16 -20.24 -7.11
N GLY A 299 9.88 -20.36 -5.99
CA GLY A 299 9.92 -21.53 -5.11
C GLY A 299 8.69 -21.79 -4.22
N GLY A 300 8.89 -22.63 -3.21
CA GLY A 300 7.88 -23.13 -2.28
C GLY A 300 7.76 -22.31 -0.99
N ALA A 301 6.97 -22.82 -0.05
CA ALA A 301 6.76 -22.19 1.26
C ALA A 301 8.07 -22.10 2.08
N GLU A 302 8.93 -23.11 1.97
CA GLU A 302 10.22 -23.17 2.67
C GLU A 302 11.17 -22.03 2.25
N ASP A 303 11.21 -21.68 0.97
CA ASP A 303 12.02 -20.57 0.46
C ASP A 303 11.57 -19.24 1.07
N VAL A 304 10.24 -19.02 1.14
CA VAL A 304 9.67 -17.84 1.80
C VAL A 304 10.03 -17.80 3.27
N GLN A 305 9.94 -18.94 3.97
CA GLN A 305 10.28 -19.02 5.39
C GLN A 305 11.76 -18.75 5.64
N ALA A 306 12.66 -19.24 4.78
CA ALA A 306 14.10 -18.99 4.86
C ALA A 306 14.44 -17.50 4.67
N VAL A 307 13.89 -16.86 3.63
CA VAL A 307 14.11 -15.43 3.36
C VAL A 307 13.47 -14.56 4.46
N ARG A 308 12.31 -14.97 4.98
CA ARG A 308 11.66 -14.31 6.11
C ARG A 308 12.50 -14.37 7.38
N ALA A 309 13.12 -15.52 7.67
CA ALA A 309 14.04 -15.65 8.80
C ALA A 309 15.22 -14.70 8.66
N ALA A 310 15.82 -14.60 7.46
CA ALA A 310 16.88 -13.65 7.17
C ALA A 310 16.42 -12.17 7.34
N ALA A 311 15.23 -11.83 6.82
CA ALA A 311 14.66 -10.49 6.98
C ALA A 311 14.42 -10.15 8.47
N THR A 312 13.90 -11.10 9.25
CA THR A 312 13.65 -10.94 10.69
C THR A 312 14.96 -10.76 11.46
N ALA A 313 15.99 -11.57 11.17
CA ALA A 313 17.32 -11.43 11.76
C ALA A 313 17.97 -10.07 11.42
N ALA A 314 17.63 -9.49 10.26
CA ALA A 314 18.03 -8.15 9.88
C ALA A 314 17.20 -7.03 10.54
N GLY A 315 16.27 -7.34 11.44
CA GLY A 315 15.36 -6.35 12.05
C GLY A 315 14.24 -5.87 11.11
N GLY A 316 13.94 -6.68 10.10
CA GLY A 316 12.93 -6.43 9.08
C GLY A 316 11.75 -7.41 9.14
N SER A 317 11.00 -7.50 8.05
CA SER A 317 9.83 -8.36 7.88
C SER A 317 9.67 -8.80 6.44
N LEU A 318 9.03 -9.95 6.22
CA LEU A 318 8.57 -10.40 4.91
C LEU A 318 7.09 -10.79 4.99
N VAL A 319 6.27 -10.13 4.17
CA VAL A 319 4.82 -10.34 4.07
C VAL A 319 4.46 -10.78 2.65
N LEU A 320 3.58 -11.76 2.52
CA LEU A 320 3.03 -12.16 1.22
C LEU A 320 2.02 -11.12 0.73
N MET A 321 2.22 -10.66 -0.50
CA MET A 321 1.36 -9.66 -1.13
C MET A 321 0.26 -10.31 -1.96
N ALA A 322 0.56 -11.45 -2.61
CA ALA A 322 -0.38 -12.25 -3.39
C ALA A 322 0.12 -13.70 -3.51
N GLY A 323 -0.77 -14.62 -3.83
CA GLY A 323 -0.45 -16.04 -4.01
C GLY A 323 -1.66 -16.96 -3.79
N PRO A 324 -1.61 -18.20 -4.34
CA PRO A 324 -2.64 -19.21 -4.11
C PRO A 324 -2.90 -19.45 -2.62
N SER A 325 -4.16 -19.75 -2.26
CA SER A 325 -4.56 -19.92 -0.87
C SER A 325 -3.80 -21.01 -0.13
N GLU A 326 -3.52 -22.15 -0.78
CA GLU A 326 -2.73 -23.25 -0.21
C GLU A 326 -1.30 -22.80 0.09
N PHE A 327 -0.65 -22.14 -0.87
CA PHE A 327 0.68 -21.57 -0.68
C PHE A 327 0.74 -20.57 0.48
N ARG A 328 -0.26 -19.67 0.59
CA ARG A 328 -0.33 -18.70 1.69
C ARG A 328 -0.59 -19.36 3.05
N HIS A 329 -1.30 -20.49 3.07
CA HIS A 329 -1.51 -21.28 4.28
C HIS A 329 -0.19 -21.89 4.76
N ASP A 330 0.56 -22.55 3.88
CA ASP A 330 1.80 -23.25 4.22
C ASP A 330 2.94 -22.27 4.55
N ALA A 331 3.08 -21.20 3.76
CA ALA A 331 4.10 -20.19 3.97
C ALA A 331 3.75 -19.22 5.12
N GLY A 332 2.47 -19.05 5.45
CA GLY A 332 1.93 -17.99 6.32
C GLY A 332 2.01 -16.59 5.69
N ALA A 333 0.96 -15.78 5.80
CA ALA A 333 0.94 -14.49 5.09
C ALA A 333 1.78 -13.38 5.74
N TRP A 334 1.84 -13.32 7.07
CA TRP A 334 2.35 -12.15 7.82
C TRP A 334 3.76 -12.31 8.40
N GLY A 335 4.23 -13.54 8.55
CA GLY A 335 5.51 -13.86 9.18
C GLY A 335 5.49 -13.84 10.70
N THR A 336 6.63 -13.54 11.32
CA THR A 336 6.79 -13.63 12.78
C THR A 336 5.88 -12.62 13.49
N PRO A 337 5.00 -13.07 14.40
CA PRO A 337 4.18 -12.18 15.20
C PRO A 337 4.98 -11.13 15.98
N PRO A 338 4.58 -9.85 15.97
CA PRO A 338 5.21 -8.86 16.83
C PRO A 338 4.87 -9.13 18.31
N ALA A 339 5.73 -8.70 19.23
CA ALA A 339 5.49 -8.81 20.68
C ALA A 339 4.17 -8.12 21.13
N THR A 340 3.71 -7.14 20.35
CA THR A 340 2.47 -6.39 20.56
C THR A 340 1.22 -7.06 20.01
N LEU A 341 1.29 -8.28 19.44
CA LEU A 341 0.13 -8.95 18.84
C LEU A 341 -1.05 -9.06 19.82
N HIS A 342 -0.79 -9.29 21.10
CA HIS A 342 -1.83 -9.35 22.12
C HIS A 342 -2.63 -8.04 22.26
N LEU A 343 -1.98 -6.87 22.11
CA LEU A 343 -2.66 -5.57 22.09
C LEU A 343 -3.50 -5.41 20.83
N MET A 344 -2.99 -5.85 19.69
CA MET A 344 -3.72 -5.80 18.41
C MET A 344 -4.99 -6.66 18.49
N ARG A 345 -4.91 -7.86 19.09
CA ARG A 345 -6.08 -8.72 19.31
C ARG A 345 -7.10 -8.05 20.24
N ARG A 346 -6.66 -7.44 21.34
CA ARG A 346 -7.55 -6.69 22.25
C ARG A 346 -8.25 -5.51 21.54
N LEU A 347 -7.54 -4.76 20.71
CA LEU A 347 -8.14 -3.70 19.90
C LEU A 347 -9.16 -4.27 18.92
N ARG A 348 -8.82 -5.36 18.21
CA ARG A 348 -9.76 -6.03 17.31
C ARG A 348 -11.03 -6.46 18.05
N SER A 349 -10.90 -7.10 19.22
CA SER A 349 -12.07 -7.50 20.03
C SER A 349 -12.90 -6.30 20.53
N ALA A 350 -12.29 -5.14 20.74
CA ALA A 350 -13.02 -3.95 21.16
C ALA A 350 -13.84 -3.32 20.02
N PHE A 351 -13.34 -3.37 18.79
CA PHE A 351 -14.03 -2.82 17.61
C PHE A 351 -14.98 -3.82 16.95
N ASP A 352 -14.63 -5.11 16.96
CA ASP A 352 -15.33 -6.19 16.28
C ASP A 352 -15.33 -7.47 17.16
N PRO A 353 -16.08 -7.48 18.28
CA PRO A 353 -16.06 -8.58 19.24
C PRO A 353 -16.50 -9.92 18.62
N ASN A 354 -17.36 -9.88 17.61
CA ASN A 354 -17.90 -11.07 16.93
C ASN A 354 -17.09 -11.46 15.68
N GLN A 355 -15.99 -10.76 15.38
CA GLN A 355 -15.16 -10.96 14.20
C GLN A 355 -16.01 -11.03 12.91
N VAL A 356 -16.87 -10.04 12.73
CA VAL A 356 -17.75 -9.88 11.58
C VAL A 356 -16.93 -9.52 10.35
N ILE A 357 -15.97 -8.60 10.46
CA ILE A 357 -15.26 -8.05 9.31
C ILE A 357 -13.91 -8.76 9.11
N ASN A 358 -13.72 -9.31 7.90
CA ASN A 358 -12.51 -10.03 7.50
C ASN A 358 -12.04 -11.09 8.54
N PRO A 359 -12.91 -12.00 9.04
CA PRO A 359 -12.51 -13.03 9.98
C PRO A 359 -11.39 -13.91 9.42
N GLY A 360 -10.39 -14.19 10.25
CA GLY A 360 -9.25 -15.02 9.87
C GLY A 360 -8.17 -14.35 9.02
N ARG A 361 -8.35 -13.14 8.48
CA ARG A 361 -7.39 -12.57 7.50
C ARG A 361 -6.13 -11.93 8.10
N PHE A 362 -6.29 -11.24 9.24
CA PHE A 362 -5.25 -10.45 9.87
C PHE A 362 -5.51 -10.34 11.36
N VAL A 363 -4.45 -10.35 12.19
CA VAL A 363 -4.55 -10.32 13.66
C VAL A 363 -5.51 -11.41 14.15
N VAL A 364 -5.20 -12.65 13.77
CA VAL A 364 -5.90 -13.86 14.22
C VAL A 364 -5.38 -14.28 15.57
#